data_AF-E7FWG8-F1
#
_entry.id   AF-E7FWG8-F1
#
_cell.length_a   1.000
_cell.length_b   1.000
_cell.length_c   1.000
_cell.angle_alpha   90.00
_cell.angle_beta   90.00
_cell.angle_gamma   90.00
#
_symmetry.space_group_name_H-M   'P 1'
#
loop_
_entity.id
_entity.type
_entity.pdbx_description
1 polymer ?
#
loop_
_entity_poly.entity_id
_entity_poly.type
_entity_poly.pdbx_seq_one_letter_code
_entity_poly.pdbx_strand_id
1 'polypeptide(L)'
;MEIFNTRSLTQKQRFNVALLVGLVSAVVLGIVSGIFRNKVANFSLVIVGVGYLIALAIQKFGRGVQIKFSIAAALFTFLAIVMSDVVTVMGIAGLFDLSSYQIIFKYAAQNEIHSVLWIAYRLLAIYISYNYSRII
;
A
#
# COMPACT_ATOMS: atom_id res chain seq x y z
N MET A 1 27.13 21.53 25.25
CA MET A 1 26.90 20.07 25.39
C MET A 1 26.32 19.56 24.09
N GLU A 2 27.16 19.06 23.19
CA GLU A 2 26.69 18.33 22.02
C GLU A 2 26.33 16.92 22.46
N ILE A 3 25.04 16.65 22.59
CA ILE A 3 24.55 15.31 22.87
C ILE A 3 24.67 14.55 21.55
N PHE A 4 25.84 13.96 21.30
CA PHE A 4 26.07 13.04 20.19
C PHE A 4 25.13 11.84 20.34
N ASN A 5 23.97 11.92 19.69
CA ASN A 5 23.00 10.85 19.62
C ASN A 5 23.49 9.78 18.64
N THR A 6 24.43 8.96 19.10
CA THR A 6 25.01 7.80 18.39
C THR A 6 23.99 6.70 18.07
N ARG A 7 22.76 6.80 18.61
CA ARG A 7 21.63 5.91 18.31
C ARG A 7 20.65 6.48 17.28
N SER A 8 20.87 7.68 16.76
CA SER A 8 20.01 8.22 15.72
C SER A 8 20.42 7.65 14.36
N LEU A 9 19.56 6.80 13.78
CA LEU A 9 19.75 6.29 12.42
C LEU A 9 20.00 7.47 11.48
N THR A 10 21.04 7.36 10.67
CA THR A 10 21.31 8.32 9.60
C THR A 10 20.12 8.36 8.65
N GLN A 11 19.94 9.49 7.98
CA GLN A 11 18.79 9.70 7.10
C GLN A 11 18.64 8.60 6.03
N LYS A 12 19.75 8.11 5.47
CA LYS A 12 19.76 6.98 4.53
C LYS A 12 19.27 5.69 5.17
N GLN A 13 19.72 5.40 6.40
CA GLN A 13 19.30 4.20 7.13
C GLN A 13 17.80 4.25 7.46
N ARG A 14 17.27 5.41 7.85
CA ARG A 14 15.81 5.58 8.10
C ARG A 14 14.98 5.31 6.85
N PHE A 15 15.45 5.78 5.69
CA PHE A 15 14.79 5.50 4.42
C PHE A 15 14.82 4.02 4.06
N ASN A 16 15.97 3.34 4.25
CA ASN A 16 16.07 1.91 4.01
C ASN A 16 15.15 1.09 4.93
N VAL A 17 15.05 1.46 6.21
CA VAL A 17 14.12 0.82 7.14
C VAL A 17 12.67 1.04 6.70
N ALA A 18 12.32 2.26 6.29
CA ALA A 18 10.99 2.57 5.79
C ALA A 18 10.64 1.78 4.51
N LEU A 19 11.61 1.57 3.62
CA LEU A 19 11.44 0.74 2.43
C LEU A 19 11.14 -0.72 2.81
N LEU A 20 11.91 -1.28 3.74
CA LEU A 20 11.75 -2.68 4.16
C LEU A 20 10.39 -2.86 4.86
N VAL A 21 10.04 -1.97 5.79
CA VAL A 21 8.74 -2.02 6.49
C VAL A 21 7.59 -1.76 5.52
N GLY A 22 7.74 -0.82 4.58
CA GLY A 22 6.75 -0.54 3.54
C GLY A 22 6.49 -1.76 2.65
N LEU A 23 7.54 -2.46 2.23
CA LEU A 23 7.43 -3.68 1.45
C LEU A 23 6.70 -4.79 2.22
N VAL A 24 7.14 -5.06 3.46
CA VAL A 24 6.54 -6.11 4.30
C VAL A 24 5.07 -5.79 4.59
N SER A 25 4.76 -4.54 4.94
CA SER A 25 3.39 -4.11 5.19
C SER A 25 2.53 -4.19 3.93
N ALA A 26 3.05 -3.85 2.74
CA ALA A 26 2.31 -3.99 1.48
C ALA A 26 1.93 -5.43 1.18
N VAL A 27 2.86 -6.38 1.35
CA VAL A 27 2.59 -7.81 1.13
C VAL A 27 1.57 -8.31 2.14
N VAL A 28 1.79 -8.06 3.43
CA VAL A 28 0.90 -8.56 4.49
C VAL A 28 -0.50 -7.95 4.37
N LEU A 29 -0.60 -6.62 4.25
CA LEU A 29 -1.90 -5.95 4.14
C LEU A 29 -2.59 -6.24 2.81
N GLY A 30 -1.86 -6.40 1.71
CA GLY A 30 -2.41 -6.82 0.43
C GLY A 30 -3.10 -8.19 0.54
N ILE A 31 -2.42 -9.19 1.11
CA ILE A 31 -2.97 -10.53 1.30
C ILE A 31 -4.15 -10.51 2.29
N VAL A 32 -3.97 -9.90 3.46
CA VAL A 32 -4.99 -9.87 4.52
C VAL A 32 -6.24 -9.15 4.04
N SER A 33 -6.11 -7.99 3.39
CA SER A 33 -7.25 -7.26 2.85
C SER A 33 -7.95 -8.02 1.72
N GLY A 34 -7.21 -8.73 0.87
CA GLY A 34 -7.79 -9.55 -0.19
C GLY A 34 -8.61 -10.72 0.36
N ILE A 35 -8.09 -11.44 1.37
CA ILE A 35 -8.82 -12.52 2.05
C ILE A 35 -10.07 -11.96 2.74
N PHE A 36 -9.95 -10.82 3.42
CA PHE A 36 -11.07 -10.19 4.10
C PHE A 36 -12.18 -9.77 3.12
N ARG A 37 -11.81 -9.13 2.01
CA ARG A 37 -12.75 -8.71 0.95
C ARG A 37 -13.40 -9.89 0.24
N ASN A 38 -12.68 -11.01 0.08
CA ASN A 38 -13.21 -12.25 -0.49
C ASN A 38 -14.26 -12.91 0.43
N LYS A 39 -14.02 -12.95 1.75
CA LYS A 39 -14.84 -13.72 2.70
C LYS A 39 -15.97 -12.95 3.37
N VAL A 40 -15.81 -11.65 3.62
CA VAL A 40 -16.76 -10.87 4.42
C VAL A 40 -17.66 -10.02 3.53
N ALA A 41 -17.08 -9.05 2.84
CA ALA A 41 -17.79 -8.18 1.92
C ALA A 41 -16.79 -7.37 1.10
N ASN A 42 -17.11 -7.14 -0.17
CA ASN A 42 -16.28 -6.42 -1.14
C ASN A 42 -16.32 -4.89 -0.95
N PHE A 43 -16.16 -4.41 0.28
CA PHE A 43 -16.16 -2.98 0.58
C PHE A 43 -14.88 -2.33 0.08
N SER A 44 -15.00 -1.44 -0.90
CA SER A 44 -13.86 -0.65 -1.43
C SER A 44 -13.20 0.24 -0.38
N LEU A 45 -13.91 0.56 0.72
CA LEU A 45 -13.38 1.31 1.85
C LEU A 45 -12.20 0.61 2.56
N VAL A 46 -12.14 -0.74 2.51
CA VAL A 46 -11.03 -1.52 3.09
C VAL A 46 -9.70 -1.14 2.44
N ILE A 47 -9.71 -0.84 1.13
CA ILE A 47 -8.52 -0.45 0.37
C ILE A 47 -7.97 0.90 0.86
N VAL A 48 -8.85 1.81 1.23
CA VAL A 48 -8.47 3.10 1.82
C VAL A 48 -7.75 2.89 3.16
N GLY A 49 -8.29 1.99 3.99
CA GLY A 49 -7.65 1.59 5.24
C GLY A 49 -6.25 0.99 5.02
N VAL A 50 -6.05 0.18 3.98
CA VAL A 50 -4.73 -0.37 3.62
C VAL A 50 -3.73 0.75 3.31
N GLY A 51 -4.12 1.71 2.45
CA GLY A 51 -3.25 2.84 2.12
C GLY A 51 -2.86 3.68 3.34
N TYR A 52 -3.82 3.91 4.24
CA TYR A 52 -3.57 4.61 5.50
C TYR A 52 -2.62 3.83 6.43
N LEU A 53 -2.81 2.52 6.59
CA LEU A 53 -1.95 1.68 7.43
C LEU A 53 -0.51 1.60 6.89
N ILE A 54 -0.33 1.51 5.58
CA ILE A 54 1.00 1.53 4.94
C ILE A 54 1.68 2.87 5.19
N ALA A 55 0.96 3.98 5.02
CA ALA A 55 1.49 5.31 5.33
C ALA A 55 1.89 5.45 6.81
N LEU A 56 1.06 4.99 7.74
CA LEU A 56 1.40 5.01 9.17
C LEU A 56 2.64 4.17 9.48
N ALA A 57 2.78 2.99 8.86
CA ALA A 57 3.98 2.17 9.01
C ALA A 57 5.22 2.95 8.52
N ILE A 58 5.18 3.49 7.31
CA ILE A 58 6.29 4.23 6.72
C ILE A 58 6.62 5.50 7.53
N GLN A 59 5.60 6.23 8.00
CA GLN A 59 5.77 7.42 8.83
C GLN A 59 6.41 7.08 10.18
N LYS A 60 5.92 6.02 10.86
CA LYS A 60 6.38 5.63 12.20
C LYS A 60 7.82 5.14 12.21
N PHE A 61 8.20 4.31 11.23
CA PHE A 61 9.53 3.70 11.15
C PHE A 61 10.53 4.57 10.38
N GLY A 62 10.08 5.30 9.36
CA GLY A 62 10.91 6.19 8.56
C GLY A 62 11.16 7.55 9.20
N ARG A 63 10.17 8.10 9.91
CA ARG A 63 10.19 9.47 10.48
C ARG A 63 10.68 10.51 9.46
N GLY A 64 10.31 10.31 8.19
CA GLY A 64 10.84 11.05 7.06
C GLY A 64 9.96 12.24 6.69
N VAL A 65 10.56 13.42 6.56
CA VAL A 65 9.90 14.65 6.08
C VAL A 65 10.01 14.79 4.55
N GLN A 66 10.90 14.01 3.92
CA GLN A 66 11.21 14.13 2.49
C GLN A 66 10.16 13.46 1.60
N ILE A 67 9.92 14.05 0.42
CA ILE A 67 9.00 13.57 -0.62
C ILE A 67 9.28 12.09 -1.01
N LYS A 68 10.52 11.63 -0.90
CA LYS A 68 10.90 10.23 -1.21
C LYS A 68 10.10 9.21 -0.39
N PHE A 69 9.74 9.53 0.86
CA PHE A 69 8.90 8.64 1.69
C PHE A 69 7.46 8.56 1.19
N SER A 70 6.92 9.67 0.68
CA SER A 70 5.60 9.69 0.04
C SER A 70 5.53 8.91 -1.25
N ILE A 71 6.55 9.02 -2.09
CA ILE A 71 6.62 8.24 -3.33
C ILE A 71 6.71 6.74 -3.00
N ALA A 72 7.56 6.36 -2.04
CA ALA A 72 7.66 4.97 -1.59
C ALA A 72 6.32 4.44 -1.05
N ALA A 73 5.64 5.21 -0.19
CA ALA A 73 4.34 4.81 0.36
C ALA A 73 3.27 4.63 -0.72
N ALA A 74 3.19 5.54 -1.68
CA ALA A 74 2.29 5.43 -2.81
C ALA A 74 2.56 4.16 -3.63
N LEU A 75 3.82 3.85 -3.92
CA LEU A 75 4.21 2.64 -4.66
C LEU A 75 3.85 1.36 -3.90
N PHE A 76 4.15 1.29 -2.61
CA PHE A 76 3.80 0.14 -1.78
C PHE A 76 2.28 -0.03 -1.62
N THR A 77 1.55 1.08 -1.54
CA THR A 77 0.08 1.06 -1.50
C THR A 77 -0.49 0.52 -2.81
N PHE A 78 0.04 0.99 -3.96
CA PHE A 78 -0.36 0.46 -5.26
C PHE A 78 -0.09 -1.05 -5.36
N LEU A 79 1.08 -1.51 -4.93
CA LEU A 79 1.42 -2.93 -4.90
C LEU A 79 0.46 -3.73 -4.02
N ALA A 80 0.15 -3.24 -2.82
CA ALA A 80 -0.80 -3.87 -1.91
C ALA A 80 -2.22 -3.96 -2.50
N ILE A 81 -2.66 -2.93 -3.22
CA ILE A 81 -3.96 -2.90 -3.92
C ILE A 81 -4.02 -4.00 -4.98
N VAL A 82 -3.01 -4.08 -5.84
CA VAL A 82 -2.95 -5.08 -6.91
C VAL A 82 -2.97 -6.49 -6.33
N MET A 83 -2.14 -6.75 -5.31
CA MET A 83 -2.15 -8.04 -4.61
C MET A 83 -3.51 -8.33 -3.96
N SER A 84 -4.12 -7.34 -3.31
CA SER A 84 -5.45 -7.47 -2.71
C SER A 84 -6.50 -7.87 -3.74
N ASP A 85 -6.47 -7.26 -4.92
CA ASP A 85 -7.43 -7.56 -6.00
C ASP A 85 -7.23 -8.97 -6.58
N VAL A 86 -5.98 -9.39 -6.79
CA VAL A 86 -5.67 -10.77 -7.19
C VAL A 86 -6.21 -11.76 -6.17
N VAL A 87 -5.93 -11.55 -4.88
CA VAL A 87 -6.40 -12.45 -3.82
C VAL A 87 -7.93 -12.42 -3.68
N THR A 88 -8.55 -11.26 -3.91
CA THR A 88 -10.01 -11.13 -3.82
C THR A 88 -10.71 -11.96 -4.90
N VAL A 89 -10.19 -11.97 -6.12
CA VAL A 89 -10.82 -12.62 -7.29
C VAL A 89 -10.38 -14.07 -7.46
N MET A 90 -9.08 -14.34 -7.35
CA MET A 90 -8.46 -15.64 -7.68
C MET A 90 -8.00 -16.40 -6.43
N GLY A 91 -8.09 -15.80 -5.24
CA GLY A 91 -7.57 -16.38 -4.00
C GLY A 91 -6.04 -16.29 -3.90
N ILE A 92 -5.50 -16.90 -2.83
CA ILE A 92 -4.06 -16.84 -2.50
C ILE A 92 -3.21 -17.50 -3.60
N ALA A 93 -3.73 -18.55 -4.26
CA ALA A 93 -3.04 -19.24 -5.35
C ALA A 93 -2.76 -18.30 -6.54
N GLY A 94 -3.65 -17.34 -6.82
CA GLY A 94 -3.50 -16.37 -7.91
C GLY A 94 -2.29 -15.45 -7.75
N LEU A 95 -1.72 -15.31 -6.55
CA LEU A 95 -0.52 -14.49 -6.34
C LEU A 95 0.72 -15.01 -7.07
N PHE A 96 0.77 -16.33 -7.32
CA PHE A 96 1.91 -16.99 -7.96
C PHE A 96 1.77 -17.12 -9.47
N ASP A 97 0.60 -16.77 -10.02
CA ASP A 97 0.36 -16.84 -11.46
C ASP A 97 0.37 -15.44 -12.08
N LEU A 98 1.31 -15.22 -13.01
CA LEU A 98 1.42 -13.95 -13.73
C LEU A 98 0.16 -13.63 -14.54
N SER A 99 -0.57 -14.65 -15.00
CA SER A 99 -1.81 -14.48 -15.77
C SER A 99 -2.90 -13.78 -14.94
N SER A 100 -2.93 -14.03 -13.62
CA SER A 100 -3.90 -13.42 -12.70
C SER A 100 -3.79 -11.90 -12.67
N TYR A 101 -2.56 -11.36 -12.68
CA TYR A 101 -2.33 -9.92 -12.71
C TYR A 101 -2.84 -9.29 -14.02
N GLN A 102 -2.62 -9.95 -15.16
CA GLN A 102 -3.11 -9.48 -16.46
C GLN A 102 -4.64 -9.40 -16.50
N ILE A 103 -5.32 -10.37 -15.89
CA ILE A 103 -6.79 -10.39 -15.81
C ILE A 103 -7.30 -9.20 -14.98
N ILE A 104 -6.68 -8.89 -13.84
CA ILE A 104 -7.07 -7.74 -13.01
C ILE A 104 -6.92 -6.43 -13.79
N PHE A 105 -5.81 -6.23 -14.52
CA PHE A 105 -5.63 -5.02 -15.33
C PHE A 105 -6.66 -4.90 -16.46
N LYS A 106 -7.00 -6.01 -17.13
CA LYS A 106 -8.06 -6.03 -18.15
C LYS A 106 -9.42 -5.71 -17.53
N TYR A 107 -9.72 -6.27 -16.37
CA TYR A 107 -10.96 -6.01 -15.64
C TYR A 107 -11.09 -4.54 -15.22
N ALA A 108 -9.98 -3.90 -14.81
CA ALA A 108 -9.95 -2.48 -14.51
C ALA A 108 -10.22 -1.60 -15.74
N ALA A 109 -9.78 -2.02 -16.93
CA ALA A 109 -9.93 -1.26 -18.17
C ALA A 109 -11.33 -1.39 -18.83
N GLN A 110 -12.06 -2.49 -18.58
CA GLN A 110 -13.28 -2.83 -19.32
C GLN A 110 -14.61 -2.50 -18.61
N ASN A 111 -14.60 -2.11 -17.33
CA ASN A 111 -15.83 -1.81 -16.60
C ASN A 111 -16.17 -0.30 -16.67
N GLU A 112 -17.43 0.06 -16.94
CA GLU A 112 -17.80 1.46 -17.26
C GLU A 112 -18.48 2.24 -16.11
N ILE A 113 -19.22 1.59 -15.18
CA ILE A 113 -20.00 2.30 -14.13
C ILE A 113 -19.53 1.98 -12.70
N HIS A 114 -19.44 0.70 -12.33
CA HIS A 114 -18.84 0.31 -11.04
C HIS A 114 -17.33 0.62 -10.97
N SER A 115 -16.69 0.78 -12.12
CA SER A 115 -15.28 1.12 -12.24
C SER A 115 -14.94 2.51 -11.70
N VAL A 116 -15.82 3.52 -11.86
CA VAL A 116 -15.48 4.89 -11.43
C VAL A 116 -15.31 4.97 -9.91
N LEU A 117 -16.25 4.43 -9.13
CA LEU A 117 -16.13 4.34 -7.68
C LEU A 117 -14.95 3.44 -7.27
N TRP A 118 -14.77 2.29 -7.94
CA TRP A 118 -13.66 1.37 -7.70
C TRP A 118 -12.29 2.04 -7.91
N ILE A 119 -12.13 2.83 -8.96
CA ILE A 119 -10.92 3.62 -9.26
C ILE A 119 -10.77 4.75 -8.24
N ALA A 120 -11.85 5.46 -7.91
CA ALA A 120 -11.83 6.57 -6.97
C ALA A 120 -11.31 6.14 -5.59
N TYR A 121 -11.77 5.01 -5.04
CA TYR A 121 -11.26 4.50 -3.75
C TYR A 121 -9.77 4.13 -3.79
N ARG A 122 -9.25 3.65 -4.93
CA ARG A 122 -7.83 3.32 -5.11
C ARG A 122 -6.96 4.57 -5.22
N LEU A 123 -7.41 5.55 -6.00
CA LEU A 123 -6.76 6.85 -6.08
C LEU A 123 -6.77 7.56 -4.72
N LEU A 124 -7.87 7.49 -4.00
CA LEU A 124 -8.00 8.05 -2.65
C LEU A 124 -7.07 7.34 -1.65
N ALA A 125 -6.96 6.01 -1.70
CA ALA A 125 -6.00 5.26 -0.88
C ALA A 125 -4.54 5.68 -1.15
N ILE A 126 -4.18 5.83 -2.43
CA ILE A 126 -2.83 6.29 -2.84
C ILE A 126 -2.59 7.74 -2.40
N TYR A 127 -3.58 8.62 -2.57
CA TYR A 127 -3.50 10.02 -2.15
C TYR A 127 -3.33 10.16 -0.64
N ILE A 128 -4.13 9.42 0.14
CA ILE A 128 -3.99 9.38 1.60
C ILE A 128 -2.60 8.86 1.96
N SER A 129 -2.18 7.77 1.33
CA SER A 129 -0.88 7.19 1.62
C SER A 129 0.26 8.18 1.35
N TYR A 130 0.20 8.88 0.22
CA TYR A 130 1.19 9.90 -0.16
C TYR A 130 1.27 11.05 0.85
N ASN A 131 0.13 11.54 1.36
CA ASN A 131 0.12 12.68 2.27
C ASN A 131 0.49 12.31 3.70
N TYR A 132 -0.08 11.21 4.22
CA TYR A 132 0.09 10.81 5.63
C TYR A 132 1.38 10.05 5.91
N SER A 133 2.12 9.60 4.89
CA SER A 133 3.40 8.89 5.10
C SER A 133 4.54 9.79 5.59
N ARG A 134 4.37 11.12 5.54
CA ARG A 134 5.36 12.11 5.97
C ARG A 134 4.92 12.81 7.22
N ILE A 135 5.89 13.23 8.01
CA ILE A 135 5.66 14.21 9.08
C ILE A 135 5.78 15.57 8.38
N ILE A 136 4.67 16.29 8.26
CA ILE A 136 4.62 17.65 7.72
C ILE A 136 4.74 18.63 8.89
#